data_AF-A0A1E5V3S4-F1
#
_entry.id   AF-A0A1E5V3S4-F1
#
_cell.length_a   1.000
_cell.length_b   1.000
_cell.length_c   1.000
_cell.angle_alpha   90.00
_cell.angle_beta   90.00
_cell.angle_gamma   90.00
#
_symmetry.space_group_name_H-M   'P 1'
#
loop_
_entity.id
_entity.type
_entity.pdbx_description
1 polymer ?
#
loop_
_entity_poly.entity_id
_entity_poly.type
_entity_poly.pdbx_seq_one_letter_code
_entity_poly.pdbx_strand_id
1 'polypeptide(L)'
;LASQFTHRYKIYIEGSAWSVSEKYILACDSMTLVVTPKYYDFYSRALMPMQHYWPVRDDSKCSSIKYAVDWGNSLKQKAQGIGKQASNFIKKELSMDYVYDYMFHLL
;
A
#
# COMPACT_ATOMS: atom_id res chain seq x y z
N LEU A 1 7.13 -12.04 -8.60
CA LEU A 1 6.83 -10.79 -7.86
C LEU A 1 7.90 -9.71 -8.07
N ALA A 2 9.19 -10.04 -8.02
CA ALA A 2 10.29 -9.09 -8.22
C ALA A 2 10.22 -8.26 -9.53
N SER A 3 9.66 -8.83 -10.60
CA SER A 3 9.43 -8.10 -11.87
C SER A 3 8.52 -6.88 -11.75
N GLN A 4 7.70 -6.80 -10.70
CA GLN A 4 6.83 -5.64 -10.47
C GLN A 4 7.56 -4.43 -9.88
N PHE A 5 8.82 -4.55 -9.43
CA PHE A 5 9.57 -3.44 -8.82
C PHE A 5 9.98 -2.36 -9.84
N THR A 6 9.82 -2.62 -11.13
CA THR A 6 10.13 -1.67 -12.21
C THR A 6 9.01 -0.66 -12.46
N HIS A 7 7.82 -0.88 -11.92
CA HIS A 7 6.64 -0.05 -12.20
C HIS A 7 6.49 1.06 -11.16
N ARG A 8 6.28 2.31 -11.61
CA ARG A 8 6.15 3.50 -10.73
C ARG A 8 4.90 3.46 -9.85
N TYR A 9 3.83 2.88 -10.37
CA TYR A 9 2.53 2.79 -9.70
C TYR A 9 2.13 1.34 -9.57
N LYS A 10 1.47 1.02 -8.45
CA LYS A 10 0.89 -0.30 -8.18
C LYS A 10 -0.54 -0.12 -7.72
N ILE A 11 -1.41 -1.08 -8.01
CA ILE A 11 -2.81 -1.02 -7.58
C ILE A 11 -3.06 -2.21 -6.65
N TYR A 12 -3.57 -1.91 -5.47
CA TYR A 12 -4.18 -2.89 -4.60
C TYR A 12 -5.69 -2.92 -4.82
N ILE A 13 -6.23 -4.12 -4.96
CA ILE A 13 -7.67 -4.37 -4.95
C ILE A 13 -7.92 -5.69 -4.24
N GLU A 14 -9.01 -5.73 -3.47
CA GLU A 14 -9.45 -6.94 -2.77
C GLU A 14 -10.03 -7.97 -3.76
N GLY A 15 -9.94 -9.24 -3.38
CA GLY A 15 -10.57 -10.35 -4.09
C GLY A 15 -11.85 -10.78 -3.39
N SER A 16 -11.95 -12.06 -3.06
CA SER A 16 -13.02 -12.57 -2.18
C SER A 16 -12.93 -11.99 -0.76
N ALA A 17 -11.73 -11.70 -0.30
CA ALA A 17 -11.40 -11.08 0.98
C ALA A 17 -10.21 -10.11 0.82
N TRP A 18 -9.57 -9.73 1.93
CA TRP A 18 -8.25 -9.08 1.88
C TRP A 18 -7.25 -9.96 1.11
N SER A 19 -6.27 -9.33 0.45
CA SER A 19 -5.28 -10.03 -0.36
C SER A 19 -3.89 -9.93 0.24
N VAL A 20 -3.20 -11.07 0.35
CA VAL A 20 -1.80 -11.16 0.81
C VAL A 20 -0.85 -10.34 -0.07
N SER A 21 -1.26 -9.95 -1.27
CA SER A 21 -0.46 -9.12 -2.17
C SER A 21 -0.16 -7.71 -1.63
N GLU A 22 -0.97 -7.18 -0.70
CA GLU A 22 -0.87 -5.80 -0.18
C GLU A 22 0.53 -5.48 0.38
N LYS A 23 1.00 -6.28 1.34
CA LYS A 23 2.32 -6.09 1.95
C LYS A 23 3.45 -6.12 0.94
N TYR A 24 3.35 -6.95 -0.10
CA TYR A 24 4.42 -7.08 -1.08
C TYR A 24 4.48 -5.90 -2.04
N ILE A 25 3.34 -5.36 -2.47
CA ILE A 25 3.32 -4.19 -3.36
C ILE A 25 3.75 -2.91 -2.62
N LEU A 26 3.41 -2.79 -1.34
CA LEU A 26 3.85 -1.70 -0.47
C LEU A 26 5.37 -1.71 -0.23
N ALA A 27 6.01 -2.89 -0.30
CA ALA A 27 7.46 -3.07 -0.11
C ALA A 27 8.35 -2.68 -1.31
N CYS A 28 7.78 -2.10 -2.38
CA CYS A 28 8.46 -1.93 -3.67
C CYS A 28 8.99 -0.52 -3.97
N ASP A 29 9.02 0.40 -3.00
CA ASP A 29 9.37 1.83 -3.16
C ASP A 29 8.55 2.58 -4.22
N SER A 30 7.43 2.01 -4.65
CA SER A 30 6.49 2.55 -5.64
C SER A 30 5.23 3.07 -4.96
N MET A 31 4.66 4.16 -5.48
CA MET A 31 3.39 4.67 -4.95
C MET A 31 2.28 3.65 -5.20
N THR A 32 1.72 3.13 -4.11
CA THR A 32 0.63 2.13 -4.17
C THR A 32 -0.70 2.84 -4.10
N LEU A 33 -1.56 2.59 -5.08
CA LEU A 33 -2.93 3.04 -5.18
C LEU A 33 -3.83 1.98 -4.53
N VAL A 34 -4.45 2.31 -3.41
CA VAL A 34 -5.29 1.37 -2.65
C VAL A 34 -6.75 1.69 -2.92
N VAL A 35 -7.43 0.81 -3.64
CA VAL A 35 -8.89 0.88 -3.76
C VAL A 35 -9.47 0.67 -2.37
N THR A 36 -10.40 1.53 -1.98
CA THR A 36 -11.01 1.59 -0.64
C THR A 36 -11.32 0.18 -0.13
N PRO A 37 -10.57 -0.33 0.88
CA PRO A 37 -10.69 -1.71 1.33
C PRO A 37 -11.92 -1.87 2.22
N LYS A 38 -12.51 -3.07 2.20
CA LYS A 38 -13.62 -3.47 3.09
C LYS A 38 -13.14 -4.36 4.22
N TYR A 39 -12.05 -5.10 3.98
CA TYR A 39 -11.45 -6.02 4.93
C TYR A 39 -10.22 -5.40 5.58
N TYR A 40 -9.95 -5.79 6.81
CA TYR A 40 -8.74 -5.39 7.54
C TYR A 40 -7.86 -6.61 7.80
N ASP A 41 -6.58 -6.46 7.46
CA ASP A 41 -5.52 -7.36 7.91
C ASP A 41 -4.94 -6.81 9.24
N PHE A 42 -4.16 -7.60 9.96
CA PHE A 42 -3.67 -7.24 11.30
C PHE A 42 -2.83 -5.95 11.33
N TYR A 43 -2.21 -5.58 10.21
CA TYR A 43 -1.42 -4.35 10.08
C TYR A 43 -2.14 -3.23 9.31
N SER A 44 -3.24 -3.51 8.63
CA SER A 44 -3.78 -2.57 7.64
C SER A 44 -4.30 -1.27 8.27
N ARG A 45 -4.74 -1.32 9.54
CA ARG A 45 -5.16 -0.13 10.32
C ARG A 45 -4.02 0.84 10.64
N ALA A 46 -2.77 0.39 10.61
CA ALA A 46 -1.61 1.25 10.80
C ALA A 46 -1.19 1.97 9.50
N LEU A 47 -1.77 1.60 8.35
CA LEU A 47 -1.51 2.27 7.08
C LEU A 47 -2.25 3.62 7.04
N MET A 48 -1.51 4.70 6.75
CA MET A 48 -2.06 6.05 6.68
C MET A 48 -2.16 6.52 5.23
N PRO A 49 -3.32 7.05 4.80
CA PRO A 49 -3.48 7.61 3.47
C PRO A 49 -2.53 8.79 3.28
N MET A 50 -2.01 8.95 2.06
CA MET A 50 -1.03 9.98 1.66
C MET A 50 0.34 9.87 2.33
N GLN A 51 0.53 8.95 3.29
CA GLN A 51 1.83 8.64 3.87
C GLN A 51 2.35 7.28 3.40
N HIS A 52 1.54 6.23 3.52
CA HIS A 52 1.91 4.87 3.10
C HIS A 52 1.29 4.47 1.75
N TYR A 53 0.20 5.12 1.33
CA TYR A 53 -0.47 4.80 0.08
C TYR A 53 -1.31 5.96 -0.44
N TRP A 54 -1.78 5.85 -1.69
CA TRP A 54 -2.74 6.77 -2.28
C TRP A 54 -4.15 6.18 -2.28
N PRO A 55 -5.15 6.80 -1.63
CA PRO A 55 -6.51 6.26 -1.60
C PRO A 55 -7.19 6.39 -2.97
N VAL A 56 -7.85 5.31 -3.40
CA VAL A 56 -8.67 5.25 -4.62
C VAL A 56 -10.10 4.92 -4.24
N ARG A 57 -11.03 5.71 -4.79
CA ARG A 57 -12.47 5.52 -4.57
C ARG A 57 -12.98 4.26 -5.28
N ASP A 58 -13.77 3.45 -4.57
CA ASP A 58 -14.37 2.23 -5.13
C ASP A 58 -15.51 2.53 -6.13
N ASP A 59 -16.27 3.61 -5.89
CA ASP A 59 -17.41 4.05 -6.70
C ASP A 59 -17.00 4.76 -8.01
N SER A 60 -15.78 5.30 -8.08
CA SER A 60 -15.26 6.03 -9.25
C SER A 60 -13.79 5.72 -9.52
N LYS A 61 -13.47 4.42 -9.64
CA LYS A 61 -12.11 3.89 -9.80
C LYS A 61 -11.31 4.57 -10.91
N CYS A 62 -11.83 4.59 -12.13
CA CYS A 62 -11.08 5.09 -13.30
C CYS A 62 -10.69 6.56 -13.16
N SER A 63 -11.64 7.41 -12.77
CA SER A 63 -11.41 8.85 -12.55
C SER A 63 -10.45 9.09 -11.39
N SER A 64 -10.60 8.35 -10.29
CA SER A 64 -9.75 8.44 -9.12
C SER A 64 -8.31 7.98 -9.40
N ILE A 65 -8.13 6.90 -10.16
CA ILE A 65 -6.81 6.41 -10.60
C ILE A 65 -6.17 7.42 -11.55
N LYS A 66 -6.93 7.93 -12.53
CA LYS A 66 -6.43 8.95 -13.46
C LYS A 66 -5.90 10.17 -12.70
N TYR A 67 -6.67 10.70 -11.75
CA TYR A 67 -6.25 11.83 -10.92
C TYR A 67 -4.97 11.52 -10.13
N ALA A 68 -4.88 10.34 -9.50
CA ALA A 68 -3.71 9.91 -8.75
C ALA A 68 -2.45 9.85 -9.63
N VAL A 69 -2.58 9.32 -10.85
CA VAL A 69 -1.49 9.20 -11.82
C VAL A 69 -1.07 10.56 -12.37
N ASP A 70 -2.03 11.42 -12.72
CA ASP A 70 -1.76 12.78 -13.20
C ASP A 70 -1.03 13.59 -12.10
N TRP A 71 -1.50 13.51 -10.86
CA TRP A 71 -0.84 14.11 -9.70
C TRP A 71 0.57 13.55 -9.49
N GLY A 72 0.73 12.23 -9.47
CA GLY A 72 2.03 11.58 -9.24
C GLY A 72 3.05 11.87 -10.33
N ASN A 73 2.60 12.06 -11.57
CA ASN A 73 3.45 12.46 -12.68
C ASN A 73 3.89 13.91 -12.59
N SER A 74 3.05 14.80 -12.05
CA SER A 74 3.40 16.21 -11.79
C SER A 74 4.35 16.37 -10.59
N LEU A 75 4.22 15.52 -9.57
CA LEU A 75 4.95 15.60 -8.30
C LEU A 75 5.75 14.32 -8.00
N LYS A 76 6.62 13.92 -8.95
CA LYS A 76 7.33 12.64 -8.93
C LYS A 76 8.07 12.33 -7.62
N GLN A 77 8.75 13.33 -7.04
CA GLN A 77 9.49 13.15 -5.78
C GLN A 77 8.55 12.88 -4.60
N LYS A 78 7.39 13.55 -4.54
CA LYS A 78 6.40 13.31 -3.49
C LYS A 78 5.77 11.93 -3.65
N ALA A 79 5.43 11.53 -4.87
CA ALA A 79 4.93 10.19 -5.16
C ALA A 79 5.93 9.09 -4.76
N GLN A 80 7.22 9.27 -5.08
CA GLN A 80 8.28 8.35 -4.64
C GLN A 80 8.45 8.36 -3.11
N GLY A 81 8.28 9.52 -2.47
CA GLY A 81 8.29 9.65 -1.01
C GLY A 81 7.24 8.76 -0.35
N ILE A 82 6.00 8.75 -0.85
CA ILE A 82 4.92 7.88 -0.37
C ILE A 82 5.33 6.40 -0.50
N GLY A 83 5.83 6.00 -1.68
CA GLY A 83 6.28 4.62 -1.92
C GLY A 83 7.39 4.18 -0.95
N LYS A 84 8.38 5.04 -0.70
CA LYS A 84 9.46 4.77 0.26
C LYS A 84 8.97 4.66 1.70
N GLN A 85 8.03 5.51 2.10
CA GLN A 85 7.44 5.43 3.45
C GLN A 85 6.66 4.12 3.62
N ALA A 86 5.90 3.70 2.61
CA ALA A 86 5.25 2.39 2.58
C ALA A 86 6.24 1.24 2.77
N SER A 87 7.34 1.27 2.02
CA SER A 87 8.37 0.23 2.08
C SER A 87 9.13 0.22 3.40
N ASN A 88 9.38 1.40 3.98
CA ASN A 88 9.96 1.51 5.32
C ASN A 88 9.04 0.92 6.38
N PHE A 89 7.73 1.20 6.31
CA PHE A 89 6.74 0.62 7.21
C PHE A 89 6.77 -0.91 7.14
N ILE A 90 6.69 -1.50 5.93
CA ILE A 90 6.72 -2.96 5.78
C ILE A 90 8.04 -3.56 6.29
N LYS A 91 9.18 -2.93 6.05
CA LYS A 91 10.49 -3.45 6.47
C LYS A 91 10.73 -3.36 7.98
N LYS A 92 10.17 -2.34 8.64
CA LYS A 92 10.44 -2.05 10.06
C LYS A 92 9.31 -2.50 10.98
N GLU A 93 8.10 -2.06 10.70
CA GLU A 93 6.92 -2.28 11.54
C GLU A 93 6.26 -3.65 11.29
N LEU A 94 6.53 -4.25 10.12
CA LEU A 94 6.07 -5.59 9.77
C LEU A 94 7.20 -6.62 9.77
N SER A 95 8.21 -6.42 10.62
CA SER A 95 9.28 -7.38 10.86
C SER A 95 8.73 -8.66 11.50
N MET A 96 9.44 -9.78 11.33
CA MET A 96 9.00 -11.05 11.93
C MET A 96 8.93 -10.97 13.45
N ASP A 97 9.83 -10.21 14.10
CA ASP A 97 9.80 -10.01 15.55
C ASP A 97 8.49 -9.38 16.00
N TYR A 98 8.03 -8.31 15.33
CA TYR A 98 6.75 -7.68 15.65
C TYR A 98 5.53 -8.52 15.27
N VAL A 99 5.63 -9.33 14.21
CA VAL A 99 4.55 -10.27 13.85
C VAL A 99 4.38 -11.32 14.95
N TYR A 100 5.48 -11.92 15.42
CA TYR A 100 5.41 -12.90 16.51
C TYR A 100 4.97 -12.26 17.83
N ASP A 101 5.44 -11.06 18.14
CA ASP A 101 5.03 -10.30 19.33
C ASP A 101 3.52 -10.01 19.30
N TYR A 102 2.99 -9.54 18.17
CA TYR A 102 1.55 -9.33 17.99
C TYR A 102 0.75 -10.62 18.17
N MET A 103 1.20 -11.74 17.57
CA MET A 103 0.54 -13.03 17.72
C MET A 103 0.53 -13.51 19.17
N PHE A 104 1.64 -13.32 19.90
CA PHE A 104 1.77 -13.70 21.30
C PHE A 104 0.83 -12.89 22.21
N HIS A 105 0.70 -11.58 21.99
CA HIS A 105 -0.19 -10.70 22.76
C HIS A 105 -1.69 -10.94 22.53
N LEU A 106 -2.06 -11.70 21.49
CA LEU A 106 -3.45 -12.05 21.19
C LEU A 106 -3.89 -13.40 21.75
N LEU A 107 -2.97 -14.19 22.31
CA LEU A 107 -3.26 -15.45 23.00
C LEU A 107 -3.67 -15.21 24.46
#